data_AF-A0A848FV22-F1
#
_entry.id   AF-A0A848FV22-F1
#
_cell.length_a   1.000
_cell.length_b   1.000
_cell.length_c   1.000
_cell.angle_alpha   90.00
_cell.angle_beta   90.00
_cell.angle_gamma   90.00
#
_symmetry.space_group_name_H-M   'P 1'
#
loop_
_entity.id
_entity.type
_entity.pdbx_description
1 polymer ?
#
loop_
_entity_poly.entity_id
_entity_poly.type
_entity_poly.pdbx_seq_one_letter_code
_entity_poly.pdbx_strand_id
1 'polypeptide(L)'
;MVARIELNKSVTVDEAFLKQWFKAQILQKDYSFELKKTDLSKLGVTVYKVILFNAAPNILQRNYSFILFTSENELFLLPIEINQLIDINGSLMVGGYYNYREFDYYQIFDLKSEGLKRILDTRETGDSDVKVGYHRDDDCVEYSPERLNFEYDAKKRKIIFTGDMLFFCKGTEDRNPTRKQPVKADKLRIEFSYLNQKW
;
A
#
# COMPACT_ATOMS: atom_id res chain seq x y z
N MET A 1 1.28 4.50 -10.50
CA MET A 1 0.38 5.31 -11.35
C MET A 1 -0.98 5.31 -10.70
N VAL A 2 -1.55 6.49 -10.40
CA VAL A 2 -2.98 6.62 -10.09
C VAL A 2 -3.69 6.84 -11.40
N ALA A 3 -4.66 6.00 -11.75
CA ALA A 3 -5.43 6.15 -12.98
C ALA A 3 -6.89 6.43 -12.62
N ARG A 4 -7.41 7.58 -13.04
CA ARG A 4 -8.85 7.83 -13.09
C ARG A 4 -9.41 7.13 -14.32
N ILE A 5 -10.46 6.34 -14.14
CA ILE A 5 -11.09 5.56 -15.20
C ILE A 5 -12.36 6.31 -15.59
N GLU A 6 -12.38 6.85 -16.80
CA GLU A 6 -13.57 7.50 -17.33
C GLU A 6 -14.66 6.46 -17.59
N LEU A 7 -15.78 6.61 -16.89
CA LEU A 7 -16.93 5.74 -17.02
C LEU A 7 -17.98 6.43 -17.89
N ASN A 8 -18.46 5.72 -18.92
CA ASN A 8 -19.64 6.15 -19.64
C ASN A 8 -20.83 6.13 -18.68
N LYS A 9 -21.69 7.17 -18.74
CA LYS A 9 -22.84 7.35 -17.82
C LYS A 9 -23.80 6.15 -17.72
N SER A 10 -23.77 5.23 -18.69
CA SER A 10 -24.63 4.04 -18.77
C SER A 10 -23.99 2.76 -18.22
N VAL A 11 -22.73 2.79 -17.76
CA VAL A 11 -22.01 1.59 -17.32
C VAL A 11 -22.22 1.38 -15.81
N THR A 12 -22.77 0.23 -15.46
CA THR A 12 -22.78 -0.27 -14.08
C THR A 12 -21.40 -0.83 -13.76
N VAL A 13 -20.75 -0.29 -12.73
CA VAL A 13 -19.45 -0.79 -12.26
C VAL A 13 -19.69 -1.94 -11.27
N ASP A 14 -19.58 -3.16 -11.77
CA ASP A 14 -19.62 -4.38 -10.96
C ASP A 14 -18.28 -5.14 -11.02
N GLU A 15 -18.19 -6.25 -10.29
CA GLU A 15 -16.97 -7.06 -10.31
C GLU A 15 -16.63 -7.62 -11.70
N ALA A 16 -17.62 -7.91 -12.54
CA ALA A 16 -17.40 -8.45 -13.88
C ALA A 16 -16.75 -7.39 -14.78
N PHE A 17 -17.28 -6.16 -14.74
CA PHE A 17 -16.70 -5.01 -15.41
C PHE A 17 -15.26 -4.76 -14.95
N LEU A 18 -15.02 -4.69 -13.63
CA LEU A 18 -13.69 -4.45 -13.08
C LEU A 18 -12.69 -5.53 -13.52
N LYS A 19 -13.12 -6.80 -13.51
CA LYS A 19 -12.30 -7.91 -13.99
C LYS A 19 -11.96 -7.77 -15.48
N GLN A 20 -12.95 -7.49 -16.32
CA GLN A 20 -12.73 -7.31 -17.75
C GLN A 20 -11.80 -6.14 -18.05
N TRP A 21 -12.06 -4.99 -17.42
CA TRP A 21 -11.26 -3.78 -17.60
C TRP A 21 -9.81 -4.00 -17.15
N PHE A 22 -9.60 -4.56 -15.94
CA PHE A 22 -8.27 -4.81 -15.40
C PHE A 22 -7.48 -5.78 -16.27
N LYS A 23 -8.13 -6.84 -16.77
CA LYS A 23 -7.51 -7.77 -17.70
C LYS A 23 -7.09 -7.09 -19.00
N ALA A 24 -7.95 -6.26 -19.58
CA ALA A 24 -7.68 -5.61 -20.86
C ALA A 24 -6.61 -4.52 -20.78
N GLN A 25 -6.57 -3.76 -19.68
CA GLN A 25 -5.76 -2.54 -19.57
C GLN A 25 -4.45 -2.74 -18.79
N ILE A 26 -4.42 -3.67 -17.83
CA ILE A 26 -3.28 -3.83 -16.92
C ILE A 26 -2.57 -5.18 -17.13
N LEU A 27 -3.33 -6.26 -17.31
CA LEU A 27 -2.73 -7.59 -17.44
C LEU A 27 -2.31 -7.88 -18.88
N GLN A 28 -1.01 -7.88 -19.12
CA GLN A 28 -0.43 -8.21 -20.43
C GLN A 28 -0.29 -9.73 -20.69
N LYS A 29 -0.59 -10.57 -19.68
CA LYS A 29 -0.43 -12.04 -19.71
C LYS A 29 -1.63 -12.71 -19.02
N ASP A 30 -1.78 -14.02 -19.20
CA ASP A 30 -2.84 -14.85 -18.58
C ASP A 30 -2.61 -15.10 -17.07
N TYR A 31 -2.45 -14.02 -16.31
CA TYR A 31 -2.51 -14.09 -14.85
C TYR A 31 -3.96 -14.23 -14.41
N SER A 32 -4.22 -15.13 -13.47
CA SER A 32 -5.49 -15.16 -12.75
C SER A 32 -5.44 -14.16 -11.60
N PHE A 33 -6.59 -13.62 -11.25
CA PHE A 33 -6.73 -12.70 -10.12
C PHE A 33 -8.14 -12.76 -9.55
N GLU A 34 -8.25 -12.36 -8.29
CA GLU A 34 -9.53 -12.14 -7.63
C GLU A 34 -9.67 -10.70 -7.17
N LEU A 35 -10.92 -10.29 -7.01
CA LEU A 35 -11.27 -9.02 -6.38
C LEU A 35 -11.86 -9.32 -5.01
N LYS A 36 -11.32 -8.68 -3.98
CA LYS A 36 -11.90 -8.70 -2.64
C LYS A 36 -12.54 -7.35 -2.36
N LYS A 37 -13.88 -7.32 -2.31
CA LYS A 37 -14.66 -6.12 -2.02
C LYS A 37 -14.58 -5.79 -0.52
N THR A 38 -14.40 -4.51 -0.23
CA THR A 38 -14.65 -3.89 1.08
C THR A 38 -15.72 -2.83 0.87
N ASP A 39 -16.89 -3.09 1.45
CA ASP A 39 -18.06 -2.22 1.29
C ASP A 39 -17.99 -1.08 2.31
N LEU A 40 -17.83 0.15 1.80
CA LEU A 40 -17.87 1.39 2.57
C LEU A 40 -19.06 2.26 2.12
N SER A 41 -20.15 1.63 1.66
CA SER A 41 -21.32 2.29 1.05
C SER A 41 -21.94 3.40 1.89
N LYS A 42 -21.86 3.32 3.24
CA LYS A 42 -22.28 4.42 4.14
C LYS A 42 -21.55 5.74 3.87
N LEU A 43 -20.37 5.66 3.27
CA LEU A 43 -19.49 6.78 2.92
C LEU A 43 -19.50 7.06 1.41
N GLY A 44 -20.38 6.40 0.64
CA GLY A 44 -20.43 6.54 -0.82
C GLY A 44 -19.23 5.92 -1.55
N VAL A 45 -18.44 5.07 -0.88
CA VAL A 45 -17.21 4.49 -1.43
C VAL A 45 -17.28 2.96 -1.42
N THR A 46 -16.75 2.32 -2.45
CA THR A 46 -16.45 0.89 -2.44
C THR A 46 -15.01 0.66 -2.84
N VAL A 47 -14.31 -0.18 -2.08
CA VAL A 47 -12.92 -0.55 -2.37
C VAL A 47 -12.86 -1.99 -2.86
N TYR A 48 -12.08 -2.26 -3.90
CA TYR A 48 -11.78 -3.62 -4.34
C TYR A 48 -10.27 -3.84 -4.32
N LYS A 49 -9.80 -4.73 -3.45
CA LYS A 49 -8.41 -5.19 -3.49
C LYS A 49 -8.24 -6.20 -4.62
N VAL A 50 -7.24 -6.00 -5.47
CA VAL A 50 -6.85 -6.98 -6.49
C VAL A 50 -5.80 -7.92 -5.91
N ILE A 51 -6.07 -9.22 -5.96
CA ILE A 51 -5.12 -10.26 -5.53
C ILE A 51 -4.71 -11.03 -6.78
N LEU A 52 -3.45 -10.89 -7.18
CA LEU A 52 -2.88 -11.59 -8.33
C LEU A 52 -2.38 -12.97 -7.94
N PHE A 53 -2.70 -13.98 -8.74
CA PHE A 53 -2.16 -15.33 -8.62
C PHE A 53 -1.22 -15.62 -9.79
N ASN A 54 -0.19 -16.44 -9.54
CA ASN A 54 0.80 -16.86 -10.56
C ASN A 54 1.46 -15.69 -11.30
N ALA A 55 1.52 -14.51 -10.67
CA ALA A 55 2.19 -13.35 -11.24
C ALA A 55 3.68 -13.66 -11.42
N ALA A 56 4.27 -13.22 -12.54
CA ALA A 56 5.68 -13.46 -12.76
C ALA A 56 6.53 -12.78 -11.66
N PRO A 57 7.64 -13.40 -11.22
CA PRO A 57 8.47 -12.85 -10.16
C PRO A 57 8.96 -11.42 -10.44
N ASN A 58 9.13 -11.09 -11.72
CA ASN A 58 9.66 -9.83 -12.22
C ASN A 58 8.61 -8.75 -12.52
N ILE A 59 7.33 -8.95 -12.18
CA ILE A 59 6.34 -7.89 -12.34
C ILE A 59 6.67 -6.73 -11.39
N LEU A 60 6.76 -5.51 -11.93
CA LEU A 60 7.17 -4.33 -11.18
C LEU A 60 6.15 -3.93 -10.10
N GLN A 61 4.86 -4.21 -10.32
CA GLN A 61 3.76 -3.85 -9.44
C GLN A 61 2.82 -5.04 -9.27
N ARG A 62 2.70 -5.52 -8.03
CA ARG A 62 1.88 -6.69 -7.67
C ARG A 62 0.55 -6.32 -7.03
N ASN A 63 0.50 -5.15 -6.40
CA ASN A 63 -0.63 -4.73 -5.58
C ASN A 63 -1.41 -3.63 -6.30
N TYR A 64 -2.71 -3.85 -6.42
CA TYR A 64 -3.64 -2.87 -6.95
C TYR A 64 -4.89 -2.83 -6.09
N SER A 65 -5.51 -1.66 -6.01
CA SER A 65 -6.83 -1.49 -5.42
C SER A 65 -7.68 -0.56 -6.28
N PHE A 66 -8.93 -0.92 -6.52
CA PHE A 66 -9.91 -0.01 -7.09
C PHE A 66 -10.63 0.76 -5.98
N ILE A 67 -10.95 2.02 -6.25
CA ILE A 67 -11.84 2.85 -5.43
C ILE A 67 -12.95 3.36 -6.32
N LEU A 68 -14.19 3.03 -5.97
CA LEU A 68 -15.41 3.47 -6.65
C LEU A 68 -16.17 4.45 -5.76
N PHE A 69 -16.37 5.68 -6.23
CA PHE A 69 -17.31 6.64 -5.65
C PHE A 69 -18.70 6.37 -6.25
N THR A 70 -19.59 5.75 -5.47
CA THR A 70 -20.85 5.21 -5.97
C THR A 70 -21.84 6.29 -6.40
N SER A 71 -21.86 7.44 -5.71
CA SER A 71 -22.74 8.57 -6.04
C SER A 71 -22.34 9.29 -7.32
N GLU A 72 -21.05 9.35 -7.60
CA GLU A 72 -20.48 10.11 -8.72
C GLU A 72 -20.20 9.21 -9.94
N ASN A 73 -20.29 7.89 -9.74
CA ASN A 73 -19.86 6.88 -10.70
C ASN A 73 -18.43 7.13 -11.18
N GLU A 74 -17.52 7.40 -10.24
CA GLU A 74 -16.10 7.60 -10.51
C GLU A 74 -15.27 6.43 -10.00
N LEU A 75 -14.39 5.93 -10.87
CA LEU A 75 -13.55 4.78 -10.57
C LEU A 75 -12.07 5.17 -10.68
N PHE A 76 -11.30 4.78 -9.68
CA PHE A 76 -9.86 4.98 -9.64
C PHE A 76 -9.15 3.65 -9.44
N LEU A 77 -8.01 3.48 -10.10
CA LEU A 77 -7.05 2.41 -9.84
C LEU A 77 -5.84 2.99 -9.11
N LEU A 78 -5.56 2.44 -7.93
CA LEU A 78 -4.39 2.76 -7.13
C LEU A 78 -3.37 1.61 -7.13
N PRO A 79 -2.07 1.92 -7.17
CA PRO A 79 -1.01 0.92 -7.14
C PRO A 79 -0.61 0.55 -5.70
N ILE A 80 -1.58 0.47 -4.80
CA ILE A 80 -1.33 0.15 -3.38
C ILE A 80 -2.17 -1.02 -2.92
N GLU A 81 -1.66 -1.75 -1.94
CA GLU A 81 -2.43 -2.66 -1.11
C GLU A 81 -3.07 -1.84 0.01
N ILE A 82 -4.35 -1.47 -0.15
CA ILE A 82 -5.09 -0.75 0.90
C ILE A 82 -5.18 -1.65 2.13
N ASN A 83 -4.76 -1.12 3.27
CA ASN A 83 -4.79 -1.80 4.56
C ASN A 83 -5.44 -0.99 5.68
N GLN A 84 -5.65 0.32 5.48
CA GLN A 84 -6.24 1.20 6.49
C GLN A 84 -7.30 2.12 5.88
N LEU A 85 -8.41 2.26 6.60
CA LEU A 85 -9.35 3.36 6.43
C LEU A 85 -9.14 4.35 7.59
N ILE A 86 -9.05 5.62 7.29
CA ILE A 86 -8.75 6.69 8.26
C ILE A 86 -9.85 7.74 8.13
N ASP A 87 -10.48 8.10 9.24
CA ASP A 87 -11.36 9.26 9.33
C ASP A 87 -10.78 10.24 10.35
N ILE A 88 -10.43 11.44 9.89
CA ILE A 88 -9.98 12.53 10.75
C ILE A 88 -10.84 13.77 10.46
N ASN A 89 -11.67 14.14 11.43
CA ASN A 89 -12.57 15.30 11.35
C ASN A 89 -13.48 15.27 10.11
N GLY A 90 -13.96 14.10 9.68
CA GLY A 90 -14.82 13.93 8.52
C GLY A 90 -14.08 13.91 7.17
N SER A 91 -12.75 14.03 7.17
CA SER A 91 -11.93 13.71 6.00
C SER A 91 -11.64 12.22 6.00
N LEU A 92 -12.21 11.53 5.01
CA LEU A 92 -12.02 10.11 4.80
C LEU A 92 -10.78 9.86 3.95
N MET A 93 -9.90 8.97 4.40
CA MET A 93 -8.66 8.66 3.72
C MET A 93 -8.43 7.15 3.70
N VAL A 94 -7.67 6.68 2.74
CA VAL A 94 -7.21 5.29 2.67
C VAL A 94 -5.69 5.25 2.68
N GLY A 95 -5.16 4.40 3.56
CA GLY A 95 -3.74 4.09 3.66
C GLY A 95 -3.45 2.73 3.06
N GLY A 96 -2.27 2.58 2.46
CA GLY A 96 -1.83 1.29 1.94
C GLY A 96 -0.37 1.22 1.55
N TYR A 97 0.08 -0.01 1.35
CA TYR A 97 1.46 -0.31 0.97
C TYR A 97 1.66 -0.17 -0.54
N TYR A 98 2.59 0.70 -0.91
CA TYR A 98 3.17 0.77 -2.24
C TYR A 98 4.44 -0.10 -2.27
N ASN A 99 4.37 -1.27 -2.89
CA ASN A 99 5.51 -2.15 -3.03
C ASN A 99 6.30 -1.78 -4.29
N TYR A 100 7.61 -1.59 -4.15
CA TYR A 100 8.52 -1.35 -5.26
C TYR A 100 9.81 -2.13 -5.06
N ARG A 101 10.00 -3.14 -5.91
CA ARG A 101 11.05 -4.15 -5.77
C ARG A 101 11.00 -4.80 -4.37
N GLU A 102 12.09 -4.75 -3.61
CA GLU A 102 12.21 -5.29 -2.26
C GLU A 102 11.73 -4.36 -1.14
N PHE A 103 11.23 -3.16 -1.48
CA PHE A 103 10.83 -2.16 -0.48
C PHE A 103 9.31 -1.98 -0.42
N ASP A 104 8.81 -1.81 0.80
CA ASP A 104 7.46 -1.29 1.03
C ASP A 104 7.54 0.19 1.44
N TYR A 105 6.75 1.00 0.76
CA TYR A 105 6.47 2.39 1.10
C TYR A 105 5.01 2.51 1.52
N TYR A 106 4.68 3.57 2.27
CA TYR A 106 3.30 3.83 2.66
C TYR A 106 2.75 5.04 1.92
N GLN A 107 1.49 4.96 1.50
CA GLN A 107 0.80 6.07 0.86
C GLN A 107 -0.56 6.25 1.49
N ILE A 108 -0.98 7.51 1.62
CA ILE A 108 -2.31 7.89 2.08
C ILE A 108 -2.96 8.76 1.03
N PHE A 109 -4.19 8.42 0.68
CA PHE A 109 -5.03 9.16 -0.25
C PHE A 109 -6.25 9.70 0.49
N ASP A 110 -6.45 11.01 0.41
CA ASP A 110 -7.69 11.67 0.81
C ASP A 110 -8.77 11.39 -0.25
N LEU A 111 -9.93 10.93 0.22
CA LEU A 111 -11.08 10.58 -0.58
C LEU A 111 -12.03 11.79 -0.63
N LYS A 112 -11.95 12.58 -1.70
CA LYS A 112 -12.86 13.71 -1.92
C LYS A 112 -13.76 13.47 -3.13
N SER A 113 -14.90 14.14 -3.14
CA SER A 113 -15.86 14.15 -4.26
C SER A 113 -15.27 14.74 -5.55
N GLU A 114 -14.29 15.64 -5.44
CA GLU A 114 -13.56 16.20 -6.58
C GLU A 114 -12.43 15.27 -7.09
N GLY A 115 -12.19 14.16 -6.39
CA GLY A 115 -11.23 13.12 -6.77
C GLY A 115 -10.29 12.69 -5.64
N LEU A 116 -9.36 11.80 -5.99
CA LEU A 116 -8.34 11.29 -5.08
C LEU A 116 -7.13 12.22 -5.00
N LYS A 117 -6.75 12.61 -3.79
CA LYS A 117 -5.51 13.35 -3.55
C LYS A 117 -4.55 12.53 -2.68
N ARG A 118 -3.35 12.25 -3.19
CA ARG A 118 -2.28 11.67 -2.36
C ARG A 118 -1.78 12.73 -1.37
N ILE A 119 -1.92 12.44 -0.08
CA ILE A 119 -1.54 13.34 1.02
C ILE A 119 -0.36 12.85 1.85
N LEU A 120 0.03 11.57 1.67
CA LEU A 120 1.29 11.02 2.14
C LEU A 120 1.86 10.10 1.05
N ASP A 121 3.16 10.22 0.79
CA ASP A 121 3.95 9.23 0.05
C ASP A 121 5.30 9.14 0.73
N THR A 122 5.59 8.01 1.39
CA THR A 122 6.81 7.92 2.19
C THR A 122 8.09 7.96 1.36
N ARG A 123 7.98 7.82 0.03
CA ARG A 123 9.09 8.02 -0.92
C ARG A 123 9.47 9.49 -1.12
N GLU A 124 8.58 10.41 -0.76
CA GLU A 124 8.68 11.85 -1.04
C GLU A 124 8.79 12.67 0.28
N THR A 125 9.19 12.04 1.39
CA THR A 125 9.21 12.67 2.72
C THR A 125 10.53 13.37 3.02
N GLY A 126 10.59 14.69 2.83
CA GLY A 126 11.79 15.48 3.15
C GLY A 126 12.97 15.15 2.22
N ASP A 127 14.17 14.98 2.78
CA ASP A 127 15.40 14.75 2.02
C ASP A 127 15.69 13.26 1.72
N SER A 128 14.86 12.33 2.20
CA SER A 128 15.11 10.89 2.08
C SER A 128 13.83 10.07 1.95
N ASP A 129 13.90 8.94 1.25
CA ASP A 129 12.82 7.97 1.20
C ASP A 129 12.69 7.19 2.53
N VAL A 130 11.49 7.12 3.09
CA VAL A 130 11.21 6.35 4.31
C VAL A 130 10.57 5.02 3.91
N LYS A 131 11.38 3.97 3.99
CA LYS A 131 10.97 2.58 3.75
C LYS A 131 10.27 2.06 5.01
N VAL A 132 9.02 1.62 4.87
CA VAL A 132 8.26 1.00 5.97
C VAL A 132 8.35 -0.53 5.96
N GLY A 133 9.04 -1.10 4.96
CA GLY A 133 9.42 -2.51 4.90
C GLY A 133 10.58 -2.73 3.92
N TYR A 134 11.38 -3.77 4.19
CA TYR A 134 12.50 -4.22 3.36
C TYR A 134 12.52 -5.75 3.35
N HIS A 135 12.57 -6.38 2.18
CA HIS A 135 12.34 -7.82 2.05
C HIS A 135 13.50 -8.54 1.35
N ARG A 136 14.72 -8.04 1.52
CA ARG A 136 15.94 -8.70 1.02
C ARG A 136 16.58 -9.53 2.11
N ASP A 137 17.06 -10.69 1.72
CA ASP A 137 17.68 -11.71 2.57
C ASP A 137 19.15 -11.95 2.23
N ASP A 138 19.77 -11.05 1.46
CA ASP A 138 21.17 -11.13 1.03
C ASP A 138 22.07 -10.05 1.67
N ASP A 139 21.50 -9.11 2.43
CA ASP A 139 22.26 -8.01 3.02
C ASP A 139 22.76 -8.26 4.44
N CYS A 140 23.80 -7.52 4.85
CA CYS A 140 24.29 -7.52 6.23
C CYS A 140 23.26 -7.01 7.25
N VAL A 141 22.26 -6.27 6.78
CA VAL A 141 21.18 -5.71 7.58
C VAL A 141 19.87 -6.03 6.88
N GLU A 142 18.99 -6.73 7.56
CA GLU A 142 17.61 -6.94 7.15
C GLU A 142 16.69 -6.13 8.05
N TYR A 143 15.53 -5.73 7.54
CA TYR A 143 14.46 -5.19 8.36
C TYR A 143 13.27 -6.13 8.26
N SER A 144 12.82 -6.67 9.39
CA SER A 144 11.66 -7.55 9.48
C SER A 144 10.46 -6.73 9.96
N PRO A 145 9.71 -6.06 9.06
CA PRO A 145 8.56 -5.26 9.44
C PRO A 145 7.44 -6.15 9.97
N GLU A 146 6.77 -5.71 11.03
CA GLU A 146 5.49 -6.28 11.45
C GLU A 146 4.37 -5.77 10.54
N ARG A 147 4.47 -6.04 9.23
CA ARG A 147 3.66 -5.44 8.14
C ARG A 147 2.15 -5.48 8.39
N LEU A 148 1.65 -6.53 9.05
CA LEU A 148 0.22 -6.69 9.36
C LEU A 148 -0.20 -6.11 10.73
N ASN A 149 0.75 -5.73 11.58
CA ASN A 149 0.51 -5.24 12.94
C ASN A 149 0.90 -3.75 13.11
N PHE A 150 0.86 -2.96 12.04
CA PHE A 150 1.01 -1.50 12.20
C PHE A 150 -0.16 -0.94 13.02
N GLU A 151 0.12 0.04 13.86
CA GLU A 151 -0.85 0.64 14.77
C GLU A 151 -1.38 1.96 14.19
N TYR A 152 -2.70 2.14 14.21
CA TYR A 152 -3.34 3.44 13.99
C TYR A 152 -3.93 3.96 15.31
N ASP A 153 -3.28 4.94 15.92
CA ASP A 153 -3.79 5.65 17.10
C ASP A 153 -4.70 6.78 16.64
N ALA A 154 -6.01 6.54 16.58
CA ALA A 154 -6.99 7.53 16.16
C ALA A 154 -7.06 8.76 17.09
N LYS A 155 -6.73 8.61 18.39
CA LYS A 155 -6.77 9.73 19.35
C LYS A 155 -5.62 10.68 19.13
N LYS A 156 -4.41 10.13 18.92
CA LYS A 156 -3.20 10.92 18.65
C LYS A 156 -3.02 11.23 17.16
N ARG A 157 -3.83 10.61 16.30
CA ARG A 157 -3.77 10.69 14.83
C ARG A 157 -2.40 10.27 14.30
N LYS A 158 -1.97 9.07 14.72
CA LYS A 158 -0.64 8.53 14.42
C LYS A 158 -0.73 7.19 13.72
N ILE A 159 0.18 6.97 12.78
CA ILE A 159 0.43 5.66 12.17
C ILE A 159 1.81 5.23 12.62
N ILE A 160 1.90 4.06 13.24
CA ILE A 160 3.12 3.55 13.83
C ILE A 160 3.44 2.21 13.16
N PHE A 161 4.63 2.16 12.56
CA PHE A 161 5.21 0.93 12.03
C PHE A 161 6.28 0.45 13.00
N THR A 162 6.24 -0.84 13.32
CA THR A 162 7.23 -1.52 14.16
C THR A 162 7.86 -2.67 13.39
N GLY A 163 9.09 -3.00 13.76
CA GLY A 163 9.78 -4.17 13.24
C GLY A 163 11.17 -4.29 13.83
N ASP A 164 11.86 -5.35 13.46
CA ASP A 164 13.21 -5.62 13.95
C ASP A 164 14.24 -5.36 12.85
N MET A 165 15.26 -4.58 13.15
CA MET A 165 16.49 -4.46 12.37
C MET A 165 17.41 -5.60 12.76
N LEU A 166 17.61 -6.54 11.84
CA LEU A 166 18.40 -7.75 12.03
C LEU A 166 19.77 -7.57 11.38
N PHE A 167 20.82 -7.63 12.17
CA PHE A 167 22.20 -7.52 11.69
C PHE A 167 22.80 -8.91 11.62
N PHE A 168 23.36 -9.28 10.47
CA PHE A 168 23.96 -10.61 10.23
C PHE A 168 25.49 -10.58 10.16
N CYS A 169 26.06 -9.40 9.93
CA CYS A 169 27.50 -9.15 9.82
C CYS A 169 28.08 -8.60 11.12
N LYS A 170 29.36 -8.91 11.38
CA LYS A 170 30.09 -8.41 12.54
C LYS A 170 31.35 -7.68 12.08
N GLY A 171 31.47 -6.40 12.42
CA GLY A 171 32.62 -5.60 12.00
C GLY A 171 32.69 -5.49 10.48
N THR A 172 33.78 -5.97 9.89
CA THR A 172 34.05 -5.94 8.43
C THR A 172 33.79 -7.28 7.74
N GLU A 173 33.19 -8.25 8.42
CA GLU A 173 32.88 -9.56 7.83
C GLU A 173 31.62 -9.49 6.96
N ASP A 174 31.69 -10.11 5.78
CA ASP A 174 30.52 -10.31 4.91
C ASP A 174 29.51 -11.30 5.53
N ARG A 175 28.28 -11.25 5.02
CA ARG A 175 27.21 -12.16 5.45
C ARG A 175 27.60 -13.60 5.17
N ASN A 176 27.63 -14.43 6.21
CA ASN A 176 27.75 -15.88 6.04
C ASN A 176 26.39 -16.46 5.62
N PRO A 177 26.25 -17.02 4.40
CA PRO A 177 24.96 -17.52 3.89
C PRO A 177 24.44 -18.74 4.67
N THR A 178 25.28 -19.40 5.46
CA THR A 178 24.87 -20.53 6.33
C THR A 178 24.30 -20.07 7.68
N ARG A 179 24.55 -18.82 8.08
CA ARG A 179 24.09 -18.27 9.35
C ARG A 179 22.64 -17.80 9.21
N LYS A 180 21.71 -18.59 9.75
CA LYS A 180 20.27 -18.28 9.74
C LYS A 180 19.83 -17.29 10.83
N GLN A 181 20.66 -17.04 11.84
CA GLN A 181 20.31 -16.21 13.00
C GLN A 181 21.12 -14.90 12.99
N PRO A 182 20.51 -13.75 13.30
CA PRO A 182 21.22 -12.48 13.33
C PRO A 182 22.19 -12.42 14.51
N VAL A 183 23.28 -11.65 14.36
CA VAL A 183 24.22 -11.34 15.43
C VAL A 183 23.67 -10.29 16.40
N LYS A 184 22.73 -9.46 15.94
CA LYS A 184 22.06 -8.42 16.71
C LYS A 184 20.67 -8.19 16.14
N ALA A 185 19.71 -7.90 17.01
CA ALA A 185 18.40 -7.41 16.63
C ALA A 185 18.10 -6.13 17.42
N ASP A 186 17.75 -5.04 16.71
CA ASP A 186 17.30 -3.79 17.31
C ASP A 186 15.84 -3.52 16.91
N LYS A 187 15.04 -3.03 17.84
CA LYS A 187 13.67 -2.60 17.51
C LYS A 187 13.68 -1.27 16.79
N LEU A 188 13.01 -1.21 15.65
CA LEU A 188 12.72 0.01 14.91
C LEU A 188 11.26 0.42 15.10
N ARG A 189 11.05 1.73 15.22
CA ARG A 189 9.73 2.34 15.23
C ARG A 189 9.73 3.55 14.30
N ILE A 190 8.83 3.55 13.34
CA ILE A 190 8.59 4.68 12.42
C ILE A 190 7.22 5.24 12.74
N GLU A 191 7.12 6.55 12.95
CA GLU A 191 5.87 7.21 13.32
C GLU A 191 5.56 8.35 12.34
N PHE A 192 4.35 8.33 11.79
CA PHE A 192 3.77 9.43 11.02
C PHE A 192 2.64 10.05 11.84
N SER A 193 2.65 11.37 11.99
CA SER A 193 1.69 12.10 12.83
C SER A 193 0.92 13.10 12.00
N TYR A 194 -0.41 13.05 12.07
CA TYR A 194 -1.25 14.00 11.36
C TYR A 194 -1.40 15.31 12.12
N LEU A 195 -0.75 16.37 11.64
CA LEU A 195 -0.73 17.71 12.21
C LEU A 195 -1.10 18.75 11.16
N ASN A 196 -1.99 19.69 11.50
CA ASN A 196 -2.38 20.81 10.62
C ASN A 196 -2.75 20.38 9.19
N GLN A 197 -3.55 19.31 9.09
CA GLN A 197 -4.03 18.73 7.82
C GLN A 197 -2.95 18.06 6.95
N LYS A 198 -1.80 17.69 7.54
CA LYS A 198 -0.69 17.02 6.86
C LYS A 198 -0.20 15.82 7.68
N TRP A 199 0.24 14.78 6.98
CA TRP A 199 0.91 13.61 7.56
C TRP A 199 2.42 13.80 7.67
#